data_AF-A0A920A4D1-F1
#
_entry.id   AF-A0A920A4D1-F1
#
_cell.length_a   1.000
_cell.length_b   1.000
_cell.length_c   1.000
_cell.angle_alpha   90.00
_cell.angle_beta   90.00
_cell.angle_gamma   90.00
#
_symmetry.space_group_name_H-M   'P 1'
#
loop_
_entity.id
_entity.type
_entity.pdbx_description
1 polymer ?
#
loop_
_entity_poly.entity_id
_entity_poly.type
_entity_poly.pdbx_seq_one_letter_code
_entity_poly.pdbx_strand_id
1 'polypeptide(L)'
;MPQDLIDDKTKFFINPAGRFEIGGPVGDCGLTGRKVIVDTYGGMARHGGGAFSGKDPSKVDRSAAYALRQVAKSLVAADFCDYCEIQASLCHLGVAEPTSIFINAFESEKVSPTSDLAQLVS
;
A
#
# COMPACT_ATOMS: atom_id res chain seq x y z
N MET A 1 1.98 -20.09 -7.65
CA MET A 1 0.97 -19.49 -8.56
C MET A 1 -0.16 -20.49 -8.67
N PRO A 2 -1.43 -20.08 -8.52
CA PRO A 2 -2.58 -20.94 -8.81
C PRO A 2 -2.44 -21.54 -10.22
N GLN A 3 -2.75 -22.84 -10.36
CA GLN A 3 -2.58 -23.55 -11.63
C GLN A 3 -3.44 -22.94 -12.74
N ASP A 4 -4.60 -22.41 -12.38
CA ASP A 4 -5.57 -21.80 -13.31
C ASP A 4 -5.07 -20.49 -13.97
N LEU A 5 -4.00 -19.90 -13.45
CA LEU A 5 -3.41 -18.66 -14.00
C LEU A 5 -2.18 -18.92 -14.88
N ILE A 6 -1.77 -20.18 -15.06
CA ILE A 6 -0.65 -20.57 -15.90
C ILE A 6 -1.20 -21.36 -17.09
N ASP A 7 -0.91 -20.86 -18.28
CA ASP A 7 -1.26 -21.49 -19.54
C ASP A 7 -0.01 -21.65 -20.44
N ASP A 8 -0.18 -22.34 -21.56
CA ASP A 8 0.89 -22.54 -22.55
C ASP A 8 1.36 -21.21 -23.20
N LYS A 9 0.63 -20.11 -23.01
CA LYS A 9 0.98 -18.77 -23.51
C LYS A 9 1.80 -17.97 -22.50
N THR A 10 1.89 -18.44 -21.26
CA THR A 10 2.61 -17.77 -20.18
C THR A 10 4.11 -17.79 -20.47
N LYS A 11 4.70 -16.59 -20.59
CA LYS A 11 6.11 -16.44 -20.91
C LYS A 11 6.96 -16.46 -19.64
N PHE A 12 7.85 -17.43 -19.53
CA PHE A 12 8.82 -17.51 -18.45
C PHE A 12 10.15 -16.88 -18.89
N PHE A 13 10.55 -15.81 -18.22
CA PHE A 13 11.83 -15.15 -18.43
C PHE A 13 12.76 -15.48 -17.25
N ILE A 14 13.56 -16.53 -17.40
CA ILE A 14 14.55 -16.93 -16.39
C ILE A 14 15.89 -16.34 -16.80
N ASN A 15 16.42 -15.44 -15.98
CA ASN A 15 17.68 -14.71 -16.21
C ASN A 15 17.83 -14.21 -17.66
N PRO A 16 16.93 -13.32 -18.14
CA PRO A 16 16.97 -12.84 -19.52
C PRO A 16 18.28 -12.12 -19.88
N ALA A 17 18.98 -11.57 -18.88
CA ALA A 17 20.28 -10.93 -19.06
C ALA A 17 21.47 -11.91 -19.13
N GLY A 18 21.24 -13.22 -18.96
CA GLY A 18 22.29 -14.24 -18.96
C GLY A 18 22.92 -14.49 -17.60
N ARG A 19 24.25 -14.40 -17.51
CA ARG A 19 24.99 -14.69 -16.27
C ARG A 19 24.88 -13.56 -15.26
N PHE A 20 24.48 -13.90 -14.03
CA PHE A 20 24.40 -12.97 -12.91
C PHE A 20 25.26 -13.49 -11.76
N GLU A 21 26.59 -13.31 -11.88
CA GLU A 21 27.58 -13.81 -10.92
C GLU A 21 27.95 -12.77 -9.85
N ILE A 22 28.02 -11.48 -10.23
CA ILE A 22 28.31 -10.37 -9.31
C ILE A 22 27.00 -9.69 -8.95
N GLY A 23 26.64 -9.69 -7.66
CA GLY A 23 25.43 -9.05 -7.14
C GLY A 23 25.66 -8.35 -5.80
N GLY A 24 24.56 -7.86 -5.20
CA GLY A 24 24.61 -7.13 -3.93
C GLY A 24 25.21 -5.72 -4.06
N PRO A 25 25.71 -5.13 -2.96
CA PRO A 25 26.24 -3.76 -2.94
C PRO A 25 27.42 -3.51 -3.90
N VAL A 26 28.12 -4.56 -4.29
CA VAL A 26 29.23 -4.51 -5.27
C VAL A 26 28.71 -4.25 -6.68
N GLY A 27 27.50 -4.72 -7.02
CA GLY A 27 26.89 -4.58 -8.34
C GLY A 27 25.88 -3.44 -8.46
N ASP A 28 25.24 -3.03 -7.35
CA ASP A 28 24.26 -1.93 -7.33
C ASP A 28 24.17 -1.30 -5.93
N CYS A 29 24.19 0.03 -5.85
CA CYS A 29 24.20 0.73 -4.57
C CYS A 29 22.78 0.85 -3.99
N GLY A 30 22.61 0.36 -2.76
CA GLY A 30 21.34 0.43 -2.03
C GLY A 30 21.23 1.67 -1.15
N LEU A 31 20.06 2.31 -1.14
CA LEU A 31 19.70 3.33 -0.16
C LEU A 31 18.34 3.01 0.48
N THR A 32 18.21 3.31 1.76
CA THR A 32 16.96 3.17 2.51
C THR A 32 15.83 3.96 1.85
N GLY A 33 14.64 3.36 1.75
CA GLY A 33 13.46 4.04 1.20
C GLY A 33 13.38 4.11 -0.32
N ARG A 34 14.22 3.37 -1.06
CA ARG A 34 14.19 3.33 -2.53
C ARG A 34 13.27 2.27 -3.13
N LYS A 35 12.52 1.53 -2.30
CA LYS A 35 11.60 0.45 -2.71
C LYS A 35 10.18 0.62 -2.16
N VAL A 36 9.75 1.85 -1.91
CA VAL A 36 8.45 2.16 -1.26
C VAL A 36 7.21 1.60 -1.98
N ILE A 37 7.21 1.52 -3.31
CA ILE A 37 6.10 0.92 -4.07
C ILE A 37 6.10 -0.61 -3.94
N VAL A 38 7.29 -1.22 -3.85
CA VAL A 38 7.46 -2.66 -3.62
C VAL A 38 7.04 -3.01 -2.19
N ASP A 39 7.37 -2.15 -1.21
CA ASP A 39 7.01 -2.33 0.19
C ASP A 39 5.50 -2.17 0.47
N THR A 40 4.72 -1.65 -0.48
CA THR A 40 3.30 -1.37 -0.30
C THR A 40 2.41 -2.23 -1.20
N TYR A 41 1.95 -1.68 -2.31
CA TYR A 41 0.84 -2.24 -3.10
C TYR A 41 1.19 -2.48 -4.56
N GLY A 42 2.48 -2.44 -4.93
CA GLY A 42 2.94 -2.81 -6.27
C GLY A 42 2.39 -1.92 -7.40
N GLY A 43 1.94 -0.70 -7.09
CA GLY A 43 1.34 0.24 -8.03
C GLY A 43 -0.19 0.23 -8.09
N MET A 44 -0.86 -0.66 -7.35
CA MET A 44 -2.33 -0.71 -7.31
C MET A 44 -2.97 0.51 -6.62
N ALA A 45 -2.34 1.01 -5.56
CA ALA A 45 -2.85 2.15 -4.77
C ALA A 45 -1.83 3.29 -4.73
N ARG A 46 -2.32 4.51 -4.51
CA ARG A 46 -1.47 5.70 -4.43
C ARG A 46 -0.60 5.66 -3.18
N HIS A 47 0.62 6.16 -3.31
CA HIS A 47 1.60 6.19 -2.23
C HIS A 47 1.90 7.63 -1.82
N GLY A 48 1.83 7.94 -0.52
CA GLY A 48 2.10 9.29 0.01
C GLY A 48 3.56 9.75 -0.06
N GLY A 49 4.46 8.87 -0.51
CA GLY A 49 5.89 9.16 -0.75
C GLY A 49 6.83 8.83 0.41
N GLY A 50 6.32 8.72 1.64
CA GLY A 50 7.14 8.44 2.83
C GLY A 50 7.73 7.03 2.87
N ALA A 51 9.05 6.92 3.08
CA ALA A 51 9.69 5.63 3.34
C ALA A 51 9.37 5.09 4.75
N PHE A 52 9.29 3.77 4.90
CA PHE A 52 9.03 3.15 6.20
C PHE A 52 10.31 2.85 6.98
N SER A 53 11.28 2.16 6.36
CA SER A 53 12.51 1.69 7.02
C SER A 53 13.35 2.83 7.62
N GLY A 54 13.92 2.61 8.80
CA GLY A 54 14.74 3.60 9.51
C GLY A 54 13.98 4.65 10.33
N LYS A 55 12.64 4.60 10.39
CA LYS A 55 11.81 5.51 11.19
C LYS A 55 11.22 4.81 12.41
N ASP A 56 11.24 5.45 13.58
CA ASP A 56 10.50 4.97 14.75
C ASP A 56 8.98 5.24 14.60
N PRO A 57 8.11 4.56 15.36
CA PRO A 57 6.66 4.60 15.15
C PRO A 57 6.01 5.97 15.41
N SER A 58 6.72 6.95 16.00
CA SER A 58 6.19 8.32 16.10
C SER A 58 6.08 9.01 14.73
N LYS A 59 6.77 8.48 13.70
CA LYS A 59 6.74 9.05 12.35
C LYS A 59 5.51 8.53 11.61
N VAL A 60 4.61 9.46 11.34
CA VAL A 60 3.31 9.22 10.70
C VAL A 60 3.41 8.49 9.35
N ASP A 61 4.52 8.66 8.63
CA ASP A 61 4.79 7.93 7.38
C ASP A 61 4.66 6.41 7.54
N ARG A 62 5.05 5.87 8.71
CA ARG A 62 4.97 4.44 9.01
C ARG A 62 3.69 4.12 9.78
N SER A 63 3.43 4.81 10.88
CA SER A 63 2.31 4.48 11.77
C SER A 63 0.95 4.71 11.13
N ALA A 64 0.77 5.83 10.42
CA ALA A 64 -0.48 6.11 9.71
C ALA A 64 -0.68 5.13 8.55
N ALA A 65 0.37 4.84 7.76
CA ALA A 65 0.27 3.86 6.68
C ALA A 65 -0.19 2.47 7.18
N TYR A 66 0.30 2.04 8.34
CA TYR A 66 -0.11 0.77 8.95
C TYR A 66 -1.54 0.81 9.50
N ALA A 67 -1.93 1.91 10.15
CA ALA A 67 -3.30 2.10 10.64
C ALA A 67 -4.31 2.11 9.48
N LEU A 68 -4.05 2.86 8.42
CA LEU A 68 -4.92 2.92 7.24
C LEU A 68 -5.01 1.56 6.55
N ARG A 69 -3.92 0.80 6.47
CA ARG A 69 -3.95 -0.58 5.96
C ARG A 69 -4.84 -1.48 6.81
N GLN A 70 -4.77 -1.37 8.14
CA GLN A 70 -5.62 -2.14 9.03
C GLN A 70 -7.10 -1.80 8.82
N VAL A 71 -7.43 -0.51 8.74
CA VAL A 71 -8.81 -0.06 8.48
C VAL A 71 -9.30 -0.57 7.12
N ALA A 72 -8.54 -0.37 6.05
CA ALA A 72 -8.92 -0.85 4.72
C ALA A 72 -9.12 -2.37 4.68
N LYS A 73 -8.26 -3.14 5.37
CA LYS A 73 -8.41 -4.59 5.49
C LYS A 73 -9.68 -4.97 6.25
N SER A 74 -10.00 -4.27 7.34
CA SER A 74 -11.21 -4.52 8.13
C SER A 74 -12.47 -4.22 7.33
N LEU A 75 -12.49 -3.15 6.52
CA LEU A 75 -13.62 -2.80 5.67
C LEU A 75 -13.91 -3.87 4.62
N VAL A 76 -12.88 -4.37 3.94
CA VAL A 76 -13.02 -5.46 2.96
C VAL A 76 -13.39 -6.78 3.64
N ALA A 77 -12.82 -7.08 4.82
CA ALA A 77 -13.13 -8.30 5.56
C ALA A 77 -14.57 -8.32 6.11
N ALA A 78 -15.15 -7.16 6.37
CA ALA A 78 -16.54 -7.00 6.80
C ALA A 78 -17.53 -6.89 5.61
N ASP A 79 -17.07 -7.13 4.38
CA ASP A 79 -17.87 -7.15 3.14
C ASP A 79 -18.57 -5.81 2.81
N PHE A 80 -18.03 -4.69 3.29
CA PHE A 80 -18.53 -3.36 2.93
C PHE A 80 -18.17 -2.96 1.49
N CYS A 81 -17.04 -3.44 0.99
CA CYS A 81 -16.51 -3.13 -0.34
C CYS A 81 -15.57 -4.23 -0.84
N ASP A 82 -15.44 -4.39 -2.15
CA ASP A 82 -14.47 -5.33 -2.75
C ASP A 82 -13.06 -4.72 -2.83
N TYR A 83 -12.98 -3.39 -3.03
CA TYR A 83 -11.74 -2.63 -3.06
C TYR A 83 -11.88 -1.34 -2.28
N CYS A 84 -10.83 -0.98 -1.52
CA CYS A 84 -10.82 0.25 -0.74
C CYS A 84 -9.43 0.88 -0.75
N GLU A 85 -9.38 2.16 -1.09
CA GLU A 85 -8.23 3.04 -0.94
C GLU A 85 -8.55 4.10 0.11
N ILE A 86 -7.70 4.20 1.12
CA ILE A 86 -7.81 5.21 2.17
C ILE A 86 -6.57 6.09 2.14
N GLN A 87 -6.79 7.38 2.06
CA GLN A 87 -5.76 8.41 2.16
C GLN A 87 -6.04 9.24 3.41
N ALA A 88 -5.06 9.36 4.30
CA ALA A 88 -5.13 10.33 5.38
C ALA A 88 -3.99 11.34 5.24
N SER A 89 -4.33 12.59 5.44
CA SER A 89 -3.37 13.68 5.58
C SER A 89 -3.35 14.11 7.03
N LEU A 90 -2.19 13.89 7.67
CA LEU A 90 -1.90 14.42 8.99
C LEU A 90 -1.14 15.73 8.81
N CYS A 91 -1.77 16.83 9.20
CA CYS A 91 -1.18 18.16 9.13
C CYS A 91 -0.41 18.45 10.43
N HIS A 92 0.89 18.63 10.24
CA HIS A 92 1.86 19.24 11.15
C HIS A 92 2.22 18.54 12.46
N LEU A 93 3.50 18.70 12.83
CA LEU A 93 4.10 18.29 14.09
C LEU A 93 3.25 18.82 15.28
N GLY A 94 2.53 17.94 15.97
CA GLY A 94 1.84 18.27 17.23
C GLY A 94 0.30 18.18 17.23
N VAL A 95 -0.36 17.86 16.12
CA VAL A 95 -1.80 17.59 16.09
C VAL A 95 -2.06 16.09 16.05
N ALA A 96 -2.83 15.58 17.01
CA ALA A 96 -3.13 14.15 17.13
C ALA A 96 -4.18 13.66 16.11
N GLU A 97 -5.05 14.56 15.65
CA GLU A 97 -6.17 14.23 14.77
C GLU A 97 -5.83 14.43 13.28
N PRO A 98 -6.26 13.51 12.40
CA PRO A 98 -6.09 13.63 10.96
C PRO A 98 -6.88 14.81 10.41
N THR A 99 -6.24 15.58 9.52
CA THR A 99 -6.78 16.83 8.99
C THR A 99 -7.70 16.58 7.81
N SER A 100 -7.44 15.52 7.06
CA SER A 100 -8.40 14.97 6.11
C SER A 100 -8.26 13.46 6.02
N ILE A 101 -9.39 12.77 5.95
CA ILE A 101 -9.50 11.35 5.59
C ILE A 101 -10.32 11.29 4.30
N PHE A 102 -9.76 10.63 3.29
CA PHE A 102 -10.42 10.39 2.02
C PHE A 102 -10.50 8.87 1.82
N ILE A 103 -11.70 8.37 1.60
CA ILE A 103 -11.98 6.96 1.34
C ILE A 103 -12.53 6.86 -0.07
N ASN A 104 -11.97 5.94 -0.86
CA ASN A 104 -12.40 5.65 -2.21
C ASN A 104 -12.57 4.15 -2.39
N ALA A 105 -13.81 3.71 -2.59
CA ALA A 105 -14.15 2.32 -2.83
C ALA A 105 -14.32 1.96 -4.32
N PHE A 106 -13.99 2.88 -5.24
CA PHE A 106 -14.03 2.66 -6.70
C PHE A 106 -15.35 2.03 -7.18
N GLU A 107 -16.49 2.57 -6.71
CA GLU A 107 -17.84 2.09 -7.05
C GLU A 107 -18.15 0.63 -6.63
N SER A 108 -17.29 -0.01 -5.81
CA SER A 108 -17.49 -1.37 -5.28
C SER A 108 -18.23 -1.40 -3.93
N GLU A 109 -18.93 -0.32 -3.57
CA GLU A 109 -19.66 -0.22 -2.32
C GLU A 109 -20.89 -1.14 -2.34
N LYS A 110 -20.95 -2.08 -1.38
CA LYS A 110 -22.09 -3.00 -1.20
C LYS A 110 -23.16 -2.44 -0.27
N VAL A 111 -22.90 -1.29 0.35
CA VAL A 111 -23.80 -0.59 1.26
C VAL A 111 -24.08 0.82 0.72
N SER A 112 -25.29 1.33 0.96
CA SER A 112 -25.80 2.62 0.48
C SER A 112 -24.91 3.83 0.85
N PRO A 113 -24.98 4.93 0.09
CA PRO A 113 -23.81 5.72 -0.31
C PRO A 113 -23.17 6.54 0.81
N THR A 114 -21.84 6.37 0.94
CA THR A 114 -20.82 7.41 1.13
C THR A 114 -20.83 8.28 2.42
N SER A 115 -21.90 8.36 3.22
CA SER A 115 -21.90 9.15 4.47
C SER A 115 -21.33 8.42 5.69
N ASP A 116 -21.45 7.10 5.74
CA ASP A 116 -21.23 6.34 6.97
C ASP A 116 -19.81 5.79 7.09
N LEU A 117 -19.11 5.54 5.98
CA LEU A 117 -17.75 4.98 6.01
C LEU A 117 -16.73 5.96 6.60
N ALA A 118 -16.87 7.26 6.33
CA ALA A 118 -16.04 8.29 6.95
C ALA A 118 -16.32 8.44 8.45
N GLN A 119 -17.59 8.30 8.87
CA GLN A 119 -17.98 8.34 10.28
C GLN A 119 -17.57 7.09 11.06
N LEU A 120 -17.46 5.93 10.39
CA LEU A 120 -17.01 4.69 11.02
C LEU A 120 -15.51 4.69 11.34
N VAL A 121 -14.75 5.55 10.67
CA VAL A 121 -13.28 5.62 10.74
C VAL A 121 -12.80 6.83 11.58
N SER A 122 -13.65 7.85 11.78
CA SER A 122 -13.41 8.97 12.71
C SER A 122 -13.63 8.57 14.16
#